data_AF-A0A9J7J392-F1
#
_entry.id   AF-A0A9J7J392-F1
#
_cell.length_a   1.000
_cell.length_b   1.000
_cell.length_c   1.000
_cell.angle_alpha   90.00
_cell.angle_beta   90.00
_cell.angle_gamma   90.00
#
_symmetry.space_group_name_H-M   'P 1'
#
loop_
_entity.id
_entity.type
_entity.pdbx_description
1 polymer ?
#
loop_
_entity_poly.entity_id
_entity_poly.type
_entity_poly.pdbx_seq_one_letter_code
_entity_poly.pdbx_strand_id
1 'polypeptide(L)'
;MEVLEDSNNNMKAWLTQAPKLTTFRVNKLKKIEVDVLKNFLISQSKVLDTTELPDFYFLRPDCLILGPWPEVSLEKAGKEVIVDALCAAAVLRGAHVFAPGVMGLPIAR
;
A
#
# COMPACT_ATOMS: atom_id res chain seq x y z
N MET A 1 35.46 -7.97 -5.63
CA MET A 1 34.51 -9.04 -5.28
C MET A 1 33.45 -8.51 -4.32
N GLU A 2 33.84 -7.72 -3.31
CA GLU A 2 32.94 -7.02 -2.36
C GLU A 2 31.86 -6.13 -3.04
N VAL A 3 32.22 -5.33 -4.05
CA VAL A 3 31.26 -4.41 -4.73
C VAL A 3 30.06 -5.13 -5.38
N LEU A 4 30.25 -6.37 -5.84
CA LEU A 4 29.18 -7.17 -6.46
C LEU A 4 28.28 -7.82 -5.39
N GLU A 5 28.83 -8.16 -4.23
CA GLU A 5 28.06 -8.70 -3.09
C GLU A 5 27.19 -7.62 -2.46
N ASP A 6 27.70 -6.40 -2.30
CA ASP A 6 26.94 -5.26 -1.80
C ASP A 6 25.79 -4.87 -2.73
N SER A 7 26.03 -4.86 -4.04
CA SER A 7 25.01 -4.58 -5.05
C SER A 7 23.89 -5.63 -5.03
N ASN A 8 24.24 -6.91 -4.84
CA ASN A 8 23.27 -8.00 -4.77
C ASN A 8 22.45 -7.95 -3.47
N ASN A 9 23.07 -7.60 -2.35
CA ASN A 9 22.39 -7.45 -1.07
C ASN A 9 21.42 -6.27 -1.07
N ASN A 10 21.81 -5.14 -1.68
CA ASN A 10 20.93 -3.99 -1.87
C ASN A 10 19.71 -4.34 -2.75
N MET A 11 19.91 -5.11 -3.82
CA MET A 11 18.83 -5.56 -4.69
C MET A 11 17.84 -6.46 -3.94
N LYS A 12 18.33 -7.42 -3.14
CA LYS A 12 17.47 -8.30 -2.33
C LYS A 12 16.64 -7.50 -1.34
N ALA A 13 17.26 -6.55 -0.63
CA ALA A 13 16.57 -5.68 0.32
C ALA A 13 15.56 -4.75 -0.36
N TRP A 14 15.78 -4.37 -1.62
CA TRP A 14 14.83 -3.59 -2.40
C TRP A 14 13.62 -4.42 -2.83
N LEU A 15 13.83 -5.68 -3.25
CA LEU A 15 12.75 -6.59 -3.68
C LEU A 15 11.81 -7.01 -2.55
N THR A 16 12.25 -6.93 -1.30
CA THR A 16 11.39 -7.23 -0.13
C THR A 16 10.49 -6.06 0.28
N GLN A 17 10.67 -4.88 -0.33
CA GLN A 17 9.86 -3.70 -0.06
C GLN A 17 8.70 -3.60 -1.05
N ALA A 18 7.58 -3.05 -0.59
CA ALA A 18 6.49 -2.71 -1.48
C ALA A 18 6.87 -1.53 -2.38
N PRO A 19 6.35 -1.46 -3.62
CA PRO A 19 6.51 -0.29 -4.47
C PRO A 19 5.97 0.97 -3.78
N LYS A 20 6.72 2.06 -3.84
CA LYS A 20 6.35 3.35 -3.21
C LYS A 20 5.16 4.04 -3.88
N LEU A 21 4.89 3.73 -5.14
CA LEU A 21 3.84 4.35 -5.95
C LEU A 21 2.86 3.29 -6.40
N THR A 22 1.57 3.58 -6.24
CA THR A 22 0.49 2.73 -6.76
C THR A 22 0.09 3.22 -8.14
N THR A 23 -0.04 2.29 -9.08
CA THR A 23 -0.36 2.62 -10.48
C THR A 23 -1.72 2.06 -10.86
N PHE A 24 -2.54 2.90 -11.49
CA PHE A 24 -3.88 2.54 -11.94
C PHE A 24 -3.99 2.74 -13.45
N ARG A 25 -4.55 1.74 -14.12
CA ARG A 25 -4.94 1.87 -15.52
C ARG A 25 -6.34 2.50 -15.59
N VAL A 26 -6.42 3.68 -16.19
CA VAL A 26 -7.69 4.40 -16.34
C VAL A 26 -8.47 3.83 -17.52
N ASN A 27 -9.73 3.49 -17.27
CA ASN A 27 -10.63 3.00 -18.31
C ASN A 27 -11.08 4.16 -19.21
N LYS A 28 -10.43 4.31 -20.37
CA LYS A 28 -10.73 5.34 -21.38
C LYS A 28 -12.16 5.31 -21.93
N LEU A 29 -12.89 4.20 -21.78
CA LEU A 29 -14.30 4.10 -22.19
C LEU A 29 -15.24 4.85 -21.24
N LYS A 30 -14.76 5.26 -20.07
CA LYS A 30 -15.50 6.06 -19.09
C LYS A 30 -14.75 7.36 -18.83
N LYS A 31 -15.50 8.44 -18.60
CA LYS A 31 -14.89 9.69 -18.12
C LYS A 31 -14.40 9.47 -16.69
N ILE A 32 -13.18 9.95 -16.43
CA ILE A 32 -12.63 10.02 -15.09
C ILE A 32 -12.97 11.38 -14.51
N GLU A 33 -13.60 11.39 -13.35
CA GLU A 33 -13.93 12.60 -12.61
C GLU A 33 -12.90 12.78 -11.49
N VAL A 34 -11.97 13.70 -11.70
CA VAL A 34 -10.87 13.95 -10.75
C VAL A 34 -11.41 14.44 -9.40
N ASP A 35 -12.50 15.19 -9.40
CA ASP A 35 -13.14 15.67 -8.17
C ASP A 35 -13.69 14.52 -7.32
N VAL A 36 -14.22 13.46 -7.95
CA VAL A 36 -14.68 12.25 -7.24
C VAL A 36 -13.52 11.56 -6.54
N LEU A 37 -12.37 11.43 -7.22
CA LEU A 37 -11.16 10.87 -6.62
C LEU A 37 -10.68 11.74 -5.46
N LYS A 38 -10.64 13.06 -5.64
CA LYS A 38 -10.20 13.99 -4.60
C LYS A 38 -11.10 13.93 -3.36
N ASN A 39 -12.42 13.92 -3.56
CA ASN A 39 -13.40 13.78 -2.48
C ASN A 39 -13.28 12.42 -1.78
N PHE A 40 -12.99 11.35 -2.52
CA PHE A 40 -12.71 10.04 -1.95
C PHE A 40 -11.47 10.08 -1.05
N LEU A 41 -10.35 10.66 -1.51
CA LEU A 41 -9.14 10.80 -0.68
C LEU A 41 -9.42 11.62 0.58
N ILE A 42 -10.16 12.73 0.48
CA ILE A 42 -10.57 13.53 1.65
C ILE A 42 -11.42 12.70 2.64
N SER A 43 -12.29 11.82 2.14
CA SER A 43 -13.06 10.92 3.02
C SER A 43 -12.18 9.90 3.74
N GLN A 44 -11.15 9.38 3.06
CA GLN A 44 -10.22 8.41 3.63
C GLN A 44 -9.27 9.07 4.64
N SER A 45 -8.85 10.31 4.42
CA SER A 45 -7.98 11.02 5.35
C SER A 45 -8.60 11.18 6.74
N LYS A 46 -9.94 11.35 6.80
CA LYS A 46 -10.70 11.38 8.06
C LYS A 46 -10.71 10.03 8.80
N VAL A 47 -10.67 8.92 8.06
CA VAL A 47 -10.63 7.57 8.65
C VAL A 47 -9.24 7.25 9.17
N LEU A 48 -8.21 7.72 8.47
CA LEU A 48 -6.80 7.55 8.81
C LEU A 48 -6.27 8.58 9.80
N ASP A 49 -7.11 9.51 10.25
CA ASP A 49 -6.76 10.64 11.13
C ASP A 49 -5.53 11.42 10.64
N THR A 50 -5.52 11.74 9.35
CA THR A 50 -4.43 12.50 8.72
C THR A 50 -4.96 13.74 8.00
N THR A 51 -4.17 14.81 8.05
CA THR A 51 -4.44 16.10 7.40
C THR A 51 -3.84 16.18 6.00
N GLU A 52 -2.83 15.38 5.71
CA GLU A 52 -2.13 15.37 4.44
C GLU A 52 -2.73 14.34 3.48
N LEU A 53 -2.96 14.76 2.24
CA LEU A 53 -3.47 13.90 1.18
C LEU A 53 -2.30 13.39 0.33
N PRO A 54 -2.38 12.14 -0.18
CA PRO A 54 -1.38 11.63 -1.09
C PRO A 54 -1.46 12.39 -2.42
N ASP A 55 -0.30 12.69 -2.98
CA ASP A 55 -0.20 13.25 -4.31
C ASP A 55 -0.66 12.24 -5.36
N PHE A 56 -1.35 12.72 -6.39
CA PHE A 56 -1.69 11.91 -7.55
C PHE A 56 -1.57 12.71 -8.84
N TYR A 57 -1.15 12.03 -9.91
CA TYR A 57 -0.96 12.66 -11.22
C TYR A 57 -1.10 11.62 -12.33
N PHE A 58 -1.37 12.10 -13.53
CA PHE A 58 -1.39 11.26 -14.73
C PHE A 58 -0.01 11.24 -15.36
N LEU A 59 0.63 10.07 -15.39
CA LEU A 59 1.86 9.87 -16.17
C LEU A 59 1.55 9.81 -17.66
N ARG A 60 0.37 9.25 -18.00
CA ARG A 60 -0.20 9.18 -19.36
C ARG A 60 -1.73 9.30 -19.25
N PRO A 61 -2.46 9.58 -20.34
CA PRO A 61 -3.92 9.68 -20.30
C PRO A 61 -4.65 8.43 -19.75
N ASP A 62 -4.01 7.25 -19.79
CA ASP A 62 -4.53 5.98 -19.23
C ASP A 62 -3.78 5.50 -17.98
N CYS A 63 -2.84 6.26 -17.44
CA CYS A 63 -2.00 5.83 -16.33
C CYS A 63 -2.04 6.88 -15.22
N LEU A 64 -2.78 6.58 -14.17
CA LEU A 64 -2.85 7.39 -12.95
C LEU A 64 -1.86 6.82 -11.93
N ILE A 65 -1.04 7.70 -11.37
CA ILE A 65 -0.09 7.39 -10.30
C ILE A 65 -0.62 8.00 -9.01
N LEU A 66 -0.60 7.21 -7.93
CA LEU A 66 -0.97 7.63 -6.58
C LEU A 66 0.22 7.40 -5.64
N GLY A 67 0.58 8.45 -4.91
CA GLY A 67 1.59 8.42 -3.86
C GLY A 67 1.09 7.70 -2.59
N PRO A 68 2.01 7.36 -1.67
CA PRO A 68 1.64 6.77 -0.40
C PRO A 68 0.98 7.82 0.49
N TRP A 69 0.21 7.34 1.48
CA TRP A 69 -0.17 8.17 2.62
C TRP A 69 1.07 8.56 3.44
N PRO A 70 1.01 9.65 4.22
CA PRO A 70 2.07 10.01 5.15
C PRO A 70 2.40 8.85 6.09
N GLU A 71 3.66 8.79 6.51
CA GLU A 71 4.12 7.73 7.40
C GLU A 71 3.43 7.84 8.76
N VAL A 72 2.82 6.75 9.20
CA VAL A 72 2.13 6.65 10.49
C VAL A 72 2.96 5.80 11.44
N SER A 73 3.12 6.29 12.67
CA SER A 73 3.75 5.53 13.74
C SER A 73 2.84 4.37 14.13
N LEU A 74 3.27 3.14 13.85
CA LEU A 74 2.55 1.93 14.22
C LEU A 74 3.12 1.35 15.51
N GLU A 75 2.29 1.27 16.54
CA GLU A 75 2.61 0.54 17.76
C GLU A 75 2.13 -0.92 17.68
N LYS A 76 2.91 -1.83 18.26
CA LYS A 76 2.50 -3.24 18.34
C LYS A 76 1.36 -3.38 19.34
N ALA A 77 0.24 -3.96 18.88
CA ALA A 77 -0.86 -4.33 19.77
C ALA A 77 -0.51 -5.59 20.58
N GLY A 78 -1.14 -5.78 21.74
CA GLY A 78 -0.97 -6.98 22.57
C GLY A 78 -1.59 -8.26 22.00
N LYS A 79 -2.29 -8.17 20.87
CA LYS A 79 -2.90 -9.29 20.14
C LYS A 79 -2.40 -9.26 18.71
N GLU A 80 -1.81 -10.36 18.26
CA GLU A 80 -1.17 -10.47 16.94
C GLU A 80 -1.90 -11.49 16.07
N VAL A 81 -1.97 -11.21 14.77
CA VAL A 81 -2.55 -12.10 13.75
C VAL A 81 -1.45 -12.45 12.77
N ILE A 82 -1.35 -13.74 12.43
CA ILE A 82 -0.40 -14.23 11.43
C ILE A 82 -1.19 -14.50 10.15
N VAL A 83 -0.72 -13.94 9.04
CA VAL A 83 -1.26 -14.16 7.71
C VAL A 83 -0.24 -14.88 6.83
N ASP A 84 -0.70 -15.49 5.73
CA ASP A 84 0.21 -16.07 4.75
C ASP A 84 1.03 -14.99 4.01
N ALA A 85 2.09 -15.42 3.32
CA ALA A 85 3.01 -14.51 2.63
C ALA A 85 2.36 -13.72 1.47
N LEU A 86 1.40 -14.31 0.76
CA LEU A 86 0.72 -13.66 -0.37
C LEU A 86 -0.27 -12.60 0.12
N CYS A 87 -0.98 -12.90 1.21
CA CYS A 87 -1.85 -12.01 1.94
C CYS A 87 -1.04 -10.85 2.53
N ALA A 88 0.08 -11.12 3.20
CA ALA A 88 0.99 -10.07 3.68
C ALA A 88 1.45 -9.14 2.54
N ALA A 89 1.85 -9.70 1.40
CA ALA A 89 2.24 -8.92 0.23
C ALA A 89 1.07 -8.09 -0.36
N ALA A 90 -0.17 -8.57 -0.25
CA ALA A 90 -1.35 -7.81 -0.64
C ALA A 90 -1.64 -6.67 0.36
N VAL A 91 -1.49 -6.91 1.67
CA VAL A 91 -1.66 -5.91 2.73
C VAL A 91 -0.65 -4.77 2.57
N LEU A 92 0.62 -5.09 2.28
CA LEU A 92 1.65 -4.08 1.99
C LEU A 92 1.32 -3.21 0.76
N ARG A 93 0.42 -3.67 -0.12
CA ARG A 93 -0.10 -2.90 -1.25
C ARG A 93 -1.46 -2.22 -0.96
N GLY A 94 -1.88 -2.20 0.30
CA GLY A 94 -3.10 -1.52 0.76
C GLY A 94 -4.36 -2.38 0.79
N ALA A 95 -4.27 -3.72 0.68
CA ALA A 95 -5.43 -4.59 0.84
C ALA A 95 -5.79 -4.82 2.33
N HIS A 96 -7.07 -5.07 2.60
CA HIS A 96 -7.51 -5.58 3.90
C HIS A 96 -7.19 -7.06 4.05
N VAL A 97 -7.10 -7.52 5.29
CA VAL A 97 -6.98 -8.95 5.62
C VAL A 97 -8.37 -9.59 5.59
N PHE A 98 -8.49 -10.72 4.89
CA PHE A 98 -9.70 -11.53 4.85
C PHE A 98 -9.42 -12.93 5.42
N ALA A 99 -10.48 -13.58 5.94
CA ALA A 99 -10.38 -14.87 6.64
C ALA A 99 -9.54 -15.95 5.91
N PRO A 100 -9.60 -16.11 4.57
CA PRO A 100 -8.81 -17.15 3.89
C PRO A 100 -7.30 -17.00 4.00
N GLY A 101 -6.78 -15.79 4.23
CA GLY A 101 -5.34 -15.53 4.35
C GLY A 101 -4.80 -15.62 5.78
N VAL A 102 -5.68 -15.87 6.76
CA VAL A 102 -5.30 -15.94 8.17
C VAL A 102 -4.78 -17.33 8.52
N MET A 103 -3.54 -17.37 9.01
CA MET A 103 -2.84 -18.60 9.40
C MET A 103 -2.86 -18.82 10.91
N GLY A 104 -2.96 -17.75 11.70
CA GLY A 104 -2.98 -17.83 13.17
C GLY A 104 -3.67 -16.65 13.81
N LEU A 105 -4.39 -16.90 14.90
CA LEU A 105 -5.13 -15.93 15.69
C LEU A 105 -4.75 -16.05 17.18
N PRO A 106 -4.89 -14.97 17.96
CA PRO A 106 -4.66 -15.03 19.39
C PRO A 106 -5.77 -15.87 20.05
N ILE A 107 -5.39 -16.72 20.99
CA ILE A 107 -6.34 -17.52 21.77
C ILE A 107 -7.10 -16.56 22.70
N ALA A 108 -8.43 -16.64 22.70
CA ALA A 108 -9.25 -15.92 23.67
C ALA A 108 -8.95 -16.48 25.08
N ARG A 109 -8.35 -15.65 25.93
CA ARG A 109 -8.32 -15.84 27.39
C ARG A 109 -9.36 -14.93 28.01
#